data_AF-A0A3A9ABQ8-F1
#
_entry.id   AF-A0A3A9ABQ8-F1
#
_cell.length_a   1.000
_cell.length_b   1.000
_cell.length_c   1.000
_cell.angle_alpha   90.00
_cell.angle_beta   90.00
_cell.angle_gamma   90.00
#
_symmetry.space_group_name_H-M   'P 1'
#
loop_
_entity.id
_entity.type
_entity.pdbx_description
1 polymer ?
#
loop_
_entity_poly.entity_id
_entity_poly.type
_entity_poly.pdbx_seq_one_letter_code
_entity_poly.pdbx_strand_id
1 'polypeptide(L)'
;MYINGIVMQSLKDNGYKGIDGSGFSPKIAENWYLNNMEGCERFEEYYDEHIGKTFYNTGVRSYVAACNDWNYIEDYIQESNKRKIPFRIILCETEISEPVMVIPPDMKRKFLGYDYAYATGDNYSAVYNEIPFVFSDFHLNHNGLFETEKEIREYIGQREIYEKTHPQYTLEAGDFIIFKLYEVMLDA
;
A
#
# COMPACT_ATOMS: atom_id res chain seq x y z
N MET A 1 -15.82 0.20 -4.93
CA MET A 1 -14.57 -0.22 -4.26
C MET A 1 -14.93 -1.16 -3.12
N TYR A 2 -14.11 -2.18 -2.92
CA TYR A 2 -14.18 -3.12 -1.80
C TYR A 2 -13.18 -2.68 -0.74
N ILE A 3 -13.52 -2.86 0.53
CA ILE A 3 -12.55 -2.69 1.62
C ILE A 3 -11.72 -3.97 1.65
N ASN A 4 -10.45 -3.91 1.24
CA ASN A 4 -9.65 -5.11 1.08
C ASN A 4 -9.03 -5.56 2.40
N GLY A 5 -8.50 -4.62 3.16
CA GLY A 5 -7.79 -4.92 4.38
C GLY A 5 -6.87 -3.80 4.79
N ILE A 6 -5.92 -4.16 5.65
CA ILE A 6 -4.94 -3.27 6.24
C ILE A 6 -3.53 -3.61 5.73
N VAL A 7 -2.71 -2.57 5.58
CA VAL A 7 -1.26 -2.66 5.46
C VAL A 7 -0.63 -2.04 6.71
N MET A 8 0.21 -2.82 7.40
CA MET A 8 0.99 -2.32 8.52
C MET A 8 2.24 -1.64 7.99
N GLN A 9 2.47 -0.38 8.34
CA GLN A 9 3.60 0.40 7.85
C GLN A 9 4.35 1.03 9.02
N SER A 10 5.68 0.97 8.99
CA SER A 10 6.53 1.66 9.99
C SER A 10 6.31 3.17 9.89
N LEU A 11 6.42 3.90 11.00
CA LEU A 11 6.27 5.35 10.95
C LEU A 11 7.63 5.99 10.61
N LYS A 12 7.66 6.74 9.51
CA LYS A 12 8.80 7.56 9.10
C LYS A 12 8.33 9.00 8.86
N ASP A 13 9.20 9.95 9.14
CA ASP A 13 8.98 11.35 8.79
C ASP A 13 9.31 11.54 7.30
N ASN A 14 8.35 11.19 6.45
CA ASN A 14 8.43 11.41 5.02
C ASN A 14 7.11 11.99 4.49
N GLY A 15 7.18 12.64 3.33
CA GLY A 15 6.01 13.29 2.72
C GLY A 15 5.04 12.31 2.05
N TYR A 16 5.42 11.05 1.86
CA TYR A 16 4.66 10.08 1.09
C TYR A 16 4.08 8.98 1.98
N LYS A 17 2.76 8.80 1.92
CA LYS A 17 2.01 7.96 2.85
C LYS A 17 1.20 6.84 2.16
N GLY A 18 1.61 6.45 0.96
CA GLY A 18 0.96 5.41 0.16
C GLY A 18 1.49 3.99 0.41
N ILE A 19 1.32 3.12 -0.59
CA ILE A 19 1.62 1.68 -0.54
C ILE A 19 3.10 1.38 -0.83
N ASP A 20 3.89 2.36 -1.27
CA ASP A 20 5.34 2.12 -1.43
C ASP A 20 5.99 1.77 -0.10
N GLY A 21 6.59 0.58 -0.02
CA GLY A 21 7.10 0.03 1.24
C GLY A 21 8.25 -0.94 1.08
N SER A 22 8.93 -0.89 -0.08
CA SER A 22 9.96 -1.84 -0.50
C SER A 22 11.23 -1.87 0.38
N GLY A 23 11.39 -0.95 1.34
CA GLY A 23 12.52 -0.91 2.25
C GLY A 23 13.87 -0.53 1.61
N PHE A 24 13.92 -0.35 0.28
CA PHE A 24 15.17 -0.05 -0.46
C PHE A 24 15.70 1.37 -0.23
N SER A 25 14.90 2.25 0.36
CA SER A 25 15.32 3.61 0.72
C SER A 25 15.14 3.83 2.22
N PRO A 26 16.17 4.33 2.94
CA PRO A 26 16.04 4.65 4.36
C PRO A 26 15.04 5.77 4.64
N LYS A 27 14.56 6.45 3.59
CA LYS A 27 13.56 7.52 3.66
C LYS A 27 12.12 7.02 3.49
N ILE A 28 11.92 5.78 3.06
CA ILE A 28 10.59 5.21 2.84
C ILE A 28 10.16 4.42 4.08
N ALA A 29 8.87 4.47 4.35
CA ALA A 29 8.26 3.69 5.41
C ALA A 29 8.09 2.25 4.95
N GLU A 30 8.68 1.30 5.64
CA GLU A 30 8.62 -0.12 5.28
C GLU A 30 7.23 -0.70 5.62
N ASN A 31 6.61 -1.37 4.64
CA ASN A 31 5.41 -2.17 4.85
C ASN A 31 5.82 -3.51 5.44
N TRP A 32 5.02 -4.03 6.38
CA TRP A 32 5.26 -5.34 6.99
C TRP A 32 6.66 -5.47 7.61
N TYR A 33 7.16 -4.35 8.17
CA TYR A 33 8.50 -4.19 8.73
C TYR A 33 8.94 -5.23 9.79
N LEU A 34 8.02 -5.91 10.48
CA LEU A 34 8.35 -6.98 11.43
C LEU A 34 8.78 -8.26 10.72
N ASN A 35 8.38 -8.49 9.47
CA ASN A 35 8.68 -9.71 8.72
C ASN A 35 10.20 -9.92 8.58
N ASN A 36 10.97 -8.83 8.46
CA ASN A 36 12.42 -8.88 8.30
C ASN A 36 13.19 -8.83 9.64
N MET A 37 12.51 -8.94 10.79
CA MET A 37 13.15 -8.83 12.10
C MET A 37 13.44 -10.18 12.76
N GLU A 38 14.61 -10.28 13.40
CA GLU A 38 14.96 -11.43 14.23
C GLU A 38 13.94 -11.65 15.38
N GLY A 39 13.47 -12.88 15.50
CA GLY A 39 12.45 -13.28 16.48
C GLY A 39 11.01 -12.89 16.09
N CYS A 40 10.78 -12.56 14.81
CA CYS A 40 9.47 -12.21 14.25
C CYS A 40 9.09 -13.10 13.04
N GLU A 41 9.75 -14.24 12.85
CA GLU A 41 9.64 -15.12 11.68
C GLU A 41 8.18 -15.54 11.40
N ARG A 42 7.36 -15.70 12.45
CA ARG A 42 5.93 -16.01 12.35
C ARG A 42 5.13 -15.01 11.50
N PHE A 43 5.55 -13.75 11.44
CA PHE A 43 4.87 -12.72 10.65
C PHE A 43 5.18 -12.86 9.17
N GLU A 44 6.42 -13.20 8.81
CA GLU A 44 6.80 -13.51 7.43
C GLU A 44 6.08 -14.77 6.93
N GLU A 45 6.08 -15.84 7.73
CA GLU A 45 5.40 -17.09 7.39
C GLU A 45 3.90 -16.87 7.13
N TYR A 46 3.22 -16.15 8.02
CA TYR A 46 1.80 -15.81 7.83
C TYR A 46 1.58 -14.90 6.62
N TYR A 47 2.46 -13.91 6.43
CA TYR A 47 2.37 -13.01 5.29
C TYR A 47 2.42 -13.78 3.98
N ASP A 48 3.40 -14.65 3.80
CA ASP A 48 3.57 -15.42 2.56
C ASP A 48 2.37 -16.33 2.27
N GLU A 49 1.78 -16.93 3.30
CA GLU A 49 0.64 -17.84 3.14
C GLU A 49 -0.68 -17.09 2.89
N HIS A 50 -0.92 -15.98 3.59
CA HIS A 50 -2.25 -15.39 3.71
C HIS A 50 -2.39 -13.98 3.14
N ILE A 51 -1.31 -13.20 3.05
CA ILE A 51 -1.33 -11.78 2.64
C ILE A 51 -0.60 -11.59 1.31
N GLY A 52 0.68 -11.93 1.19
CA GLY A 52 1.42 -11.87 -0.06
C GLY A 52 0.98 -12.97 -1.03
N LYS A 53 0.53 -14.12 -0.48
CA LYS A 53 0.22 -15.34 -1.24
C LYS A 53 1.36 -15.72 -2.18
N THR A 54 2.59 -15.56 -1.70
CA THR A 54 3.85 -15.62 -2.47
C THR A 54 4.02 -16.94 -3.22
N PHE A 55 3.42 -18.02 -2.74
CA PHE A 55 3.46 -19.36 -3.34
C PHE A 55 2.25 -19.70 -4.23
N TYR A 56 1.29 -18.79 -4.40
CA TYR A 56 0.08 -19.00 -5.18
C TYR A 56 0.12 -18.18 -6.47
N ASN A 57 -0.33 -18.77 -7.57
CA ASN A 57 -0.59 -18.02 -8.80
C ASN A 57 -1.93 -17.28 -8.65
N THR A 58 -1.88 -16.12 -8.00
CA THR A 58 -2.99 -15.17 -8.02
C THR A 58 -3.04 -14.55 -9.41
N GLY A 59 -4.16 -14.67 -10.11
CA GLY A 59 -4.32 -14.08 -11.44
C GLY A 59 -4.09 -12.57 -11.43
N VAL A 60 -3.82 -12.00 -12.61
CA VAL A 60 -3.58 -10.55 -12.76
C VAL A 60 -4.75 -9.76 -12.18
N ARG A 61 -4.47 -8.88 -11.22
CA ARG A 61 -5.47 -8.04 -10.56
C ARG A 61 -6.64 -8.83 -9.96
N SER A 62 -6.41 -10.06 -9.51
CA SER A 62 -7.45 -10.87 -8.86
C SER A 62 -7.42 -10.80 -7.33
N TYR A 63 -6.37 -10.22 -6.76
CA TYR A 63 -6.12 -10.24 -5.32
C TYR A 63 -5.26 -9.04 -4.89
N VAL A 64 -5.47 -8.55 -3.67
CA VAL A 64 -4.71 -7.45 -3.06
C VAL A 64 -3.95 -7.94 -1.83
N ALA A 65 -2.66 -7.64 -1.72
CA ALA A 65 -1.81 -7.97 -0.58
C ALA A 65 -2.10 -7.07 0.64
N ALA A 66 -3.32 -7.16 1.16
CA ALA A 66 -3.79 -6.49 2.36
C ALA A 66 -4.35 -7.52 3.36
N CYS A 67 -4.11 -7.33 4.65
CA CYS A 67 -4.55 -8.26 5.68
C CYS A 67 -6.00 -7.96 6.09
N ASN A 68 -6.86 -8.98 6.09
CA ASN A 68 -8.23 -8.90 6.59
C ASN A 68 -8.46 -9.72 7.88
N ASP A 69 -7.40 -10.24 8.50
CA ASP A 69 -7.46 -11.00 9.76
C ASP A 69 -7.11 -10.10 10.95
N TRP A 70 -8.13 -9.83 11.79
CA TRP A 70 -7.98 -9.00 12.98
C TRP A 70 -7.03 -9.59 14.03
N ASN A 71 -6.95 -10.92 14.17
CA ASN A 71 -6.07 -11.53 15.16
C ASN A 71 -4.60 -11.31 14.79
N TYR A 72 -4.28 -11.46 13.50
CA TYR A 72 -2.95 -11.18 12.98
C TYR A 72 -2.59 -9.70 13.15
N ILE A 73 -3.51 -8.80 12.79
CA ILE A 73 -3.31 -7.34 12.94
C ILE A 73 -3.07 -6.98 14.41
N GLU A 74 -3.82 -7.56 15.34
CA GLU A 74 -3.67 -7.31 16.77
C GLU A 74 -2.32 -7.83 17.31
N ASP A 75 -1.91 -9.07 16.96
CA ASP A 75 -0.58 -9.59 17.34
C ASP A 75 0.54 -8.70 16.79
N TYR A 76 0.41 -8.25 15.53
CA TYR A 76 1.36 -7.34 14.91
C TYR A 76 1.46 -6.02 15.68
N ILE A 77 0.33 -5.42 16.06
CA ILE A 77 0.28 -4.19 16.89
C ILE A 77 0.93 -4.42 18.26
N GLN A 78 0.60 -5.53 18.93
CA GLN A 78 1.12 -5.85 20.26
C GLN A 78 2.65 -6.04 20.24
N GLU A 79 3.19 -6.76 19.26
CA GLU A 79 4.63 -6.94 19.12
C GLU A 79 5.33 -5.63 18.78
N SER A 80 4.73 -4.80 17.93
CA SER A 80 5.25 -3.47 17.58
C SER A 80 5.35 -2.57 18.82
N ASN A 81 4.29 -2.56 19.64
CA ASN A 81 4.26 -1.81 20.91
C ASN A 81 5.30 -2.33 21.92
N LYS A 82 5.42 -3.65 22.08
CA LYS A 82 6.42 -4.30 22.94
C LYS A 82 7.84 -3.92 22.55
N ARG A 83 8.11 -3.84 21.25
CA ARG A 83 9.41 -3.42 20.68
C ARG A 83 9.57 -1.91 20.60
N LYS A 84 8.56 -1.13 20.97
CA LYS A 84 8.50 0.35 20.92
C LYS A 84 8.79 0.89 19.51
N ILE A 85 8.27 0.21 18.49
CA ILE A 85 8.42 0.61 17.10
C ILE A 85 7.23 1.50 16.74
N PRO A 86 7.44 2.76 16.36
CA PRO A 86 6.35 3.61 15.89
C PRO A 86 5.80 3.09 14.55
N PHE A 87 4.48 3.06 14.40
CA PHE A 87 3.82 2.54 13.21
C PHE A 87 2.54 3.28 12.88
N ARG A 88 2.00 2.99 11.70
CA ARG A 88 0.69 3.41 11.22
C ARG A 88 -0.02 2.25 10.56
N ILE A 89 -1.35 2.36 10.53
CA ILE A 89 -2.25 1.33 10.01
C ILE A 89 -2.97 1.94 8.81
N ILE A 90 -2.74 1.37 7.62
CA ILE A 90 -3.31 1.87 6.37
C ILE A 90 -4.45 0.95 5.95
N LEU A 91 -5.68 1.46 5.95
CA LEU A 91 -6.82 0.77 5.39
C LEU A 91 -6.88 1.01 3.88
N CYS A 92 -7.01 -0.07 3.12
CA CYS A 92 -6.99 -0.09 1.66
C CYS A 92 -8.39 -0.38 1.10
N GLU A 93 -8.86 0.47 0.20
CA GLU A 93 -10.03 0.21 -0.65
C GLU A 93 -9.61 0.19 -2.13
N THR A 94 -10.01 -0.85 -2.87
CA THR A 94 -9.68 -0.99 -4.30
C THR A 94 -10.88 -1.44 -5.12
N GLU A 95 -10.74 -1.55 -6.45
CA GLU A 95 -11.76 -2.17 -7.31
C GLU A 95 -11.72 -3.71 -7.29
N ILE A 96 -10.68 -4.30 -6.70
CA ILE A 96 -10.48 -5.75 -6.65
C ILE A 96 -11.28 -6.33 -5.49
N SER A 97 -12.00 -7.42 -5.75
CA SER A 97 -12.96 -7.98 -4.80
C SER A 97 -12.36 -8.88 -3.72
N GLU A 98 -11.07 -9.20 -3.79
CA GLU A 98 -10.43 -10.13 -2.86
C GLU A 98 -9.09 -9.56 -2.35
N PRO A 99 -8.79 -9.64 -1.05
CA PRO A 99 -9.68 -10.07 0.03
C PRO A 99 -10.77 -9.02 0.29
N VAL A 100 -11.78 -9.38 1.10
CA VAL A 100 -12.74 -8.42 1.68
C VAL A 100 -12.57 -8.40 3.19
N MET A 101 -12.53 -7.19 3.75
CA MET A 101 -12.51 -6.94 5.18
C MET A 101 -13.82 -6.28 5.62
N VAL A 102 -14.39 -6.79 6.71
CA VAL A 102 -15.48 -6.11 7.42
C VAL A 102 -14.86 -5.25 8.51
N ILE A 103 -15.05 -3.93 8.42
CA ILE A 103 -14.59 -2.99 9.44
C ILE A 103 -15.67 -2.72 10.48
N PRO A 104 -15.29 -2.51 11.76
CA PRO A 104 -16.20 -2.01 12.78
C PRO A 104 -16.83 -0.67 12.37
N PRO A 105 -18.14 -0.44 12.61
CA PRO A 105 -18.82 0.80 12.24
C PRO A 105 -18.25 2.06 12.88
N ASP A 106 -17.62 1.91 14.04
CA ASP A 106 -17.04 2.97 14.88
C ASP A 106 -15.54 3.20 14.64
N MET A 107 -14.93 2.44 13.71
CA MET A 107 -13.52 2.60 13.37
C MET A 107 -13.25 4.00 12.80
N LYS A 108 -12.53 4.81 13.58
CA LYS A 108 -12.08 6.14 13.15
C LYS A 108 -10.97 6.00 12.12
N ARG A 109 -11.14 6.72 11.01
CA ARG A 109 -10.18 6.73 9.92
C ARG A 109 -10.09 8.10 9.27
N LYS A 110 -8.89 8.47 8.84
CA LYS A 110 -8.62 9.71 8.12
C LYS A 110 -8.29 9.39 6.67
N PHE A 111 -8.98 10.02 5.73
CA PHE A 111 -8.65 9.88 4.31
C PHE A 111 -7.25 10.43 4.01
N LEU A 112 -6.46 9.66 3.27
CA LEU A 112 -5.09 10.03 2.91
C LEU A 112 -4.98 10.50 1.46
N GLY A 113 -5.68 9.84 0.55
CA GLY A 113 -5.59 10.09 -0.90
C GLY A 113 -5.70 8.80 -1.71
N TYR A 114 -5.40 8.92 -3.00
CA TYR A 114 -5.37 7.85 -3.98
C TYR A 114 -3.94 7.57 -4.43
N ASP A 115 -3.62 6.29 -4.54
CA ASP A 115 -2.32 5.76 -4.97
C ASP A 115 -2.49 4.81 -6.16
N TYR A 116 -1.45 4.65 -6.96
CA TYR A 116 -1.39 3.70 -8.07
C TYR A 116 -0.21 2.77 -7.86
N ALA A 117 -0.48 1.55 -7.38
CA ALA A 117 0.53 0.64 -6.88
C ALA A 117 0.24 -0.80 -7.30
N TYR A 118 1.24 -1.67 -7.17
CA TYR A 118 1.06 -3.12 -7.36
C TYR A 118 -0.02 -3.66 -6.44
N ALA A 119 -0.83 -4.57 -6.98
CA ALA A 119 -1.87 -5.21 -6.20
C ALA A 119 -1.25 -6.17 -5.16
N THR A 120 -0.06 -6.70 -5.43
CA THR A 120 0.58 -7.79 -4.68
C THR A 120 1.81 -7.33 -3.87
N GLY A 121 2.53 -8.29 -3.27
CA GLY A 121 3.50 -8.08 -2.18
C GLY A 121 4.78 -7.29 -2.49
N ASP A 122 4.97 -6.88 -3.74
CA ASP A 122 6.15 -6.14 -4.18
C ASP A 122 6.12 -4.64 -3.80
N ASN A 123 5.01 -4.16 -3.21
CA ASN A 123 4.86 -2.83 -2.57
C ASN A 123 5.47 -1.66 -3.38
N TYR A 124 5.26 -1.62 -4.70
CA TYR A 124 5.75 -0.54 -5.57
C TYR A 124 4.62 0.43 -5.94
N SER A 125 4.83 1.73 -5.73
CA SER A 125 3.91 2.78 -6.19
C SER A 125 4.45 3.52 -7.41
N ALA A 126 3.69 3.53 -8.49
CA ALA A 126 3.97 4.36 -9.65
C ALA A 126 3.83 5.86 -9.30
N VAL A 127 2.91 6.22 -8.40
CA VAL A 127 2.76 7.62 -7.96
C VAL A 127 4.04 8.10 -7.28
N TYR A 128 4.59 7.32 -6.36
CA TYR A 128 5.82 7.68 -5.65
C TYR A 128 7.03 7.78 -6.60
N ASN A 129 7.19 6.78 -7.48
CA ASN A 129 8.40 6.61 -8.27
C ASN A 129 8.39 7.38 -9.59
N GLU A 130 7.22 7.72 -10.16
CA GLU A 130 7.14 8.32 -11.50
C GLU A 130 6.77 9.80 -11.47
N ILE A 131 5.92 10.25 -10.53
CA ILE A 131 5.46 11.65 -10.51
C ILE A 131 6.61 12.66 -10.36
N PRO A 132 7.56 12.51 -9.41
CA PRO A 132 8.61 13.52 -9.23
C PRO A 132 9.56 13.68 -10.43
N PHE A 133 9.65 12.66 -11.30
CA PHE A 133 10.70 12.59 -12.33
C PHE A 133 10.17 12.59 -13.76
N VAL A 134 8.99 12.01 -13.99
CA VAL A 134 8.42 11.82 -15.33
C VAL A 134 7.15 12.65 -15.51
N PHE A 135 6.32 12.75 -14.47
CA PHE A 135 5.00 13.39 -14.54
C PHE A 135 4.88 14.56 -13.55
N SER A 136 5.91 15.41 -13.50
CA SER A 136 6.05 16.49 -12.49
C SER A 136 4.95 17.56 -12.53
N ASP A 137 4.15 17.60 -13.59
CA ASP A 137 3.02 18.53 -13.73
C ASP A 137 1.81 18.13 -12.86
N PHE A 138 1.76 16.87 -12.40
CA PHE A 138 0.73 16.42 -11.47
C PHE A 138 1.03 16.89 -10.04
N HIS A 139 0.02 17.44 -9.39
CA HIS A 139 0.13 17.95 -8.03
C HIS A 139 -0.46 16.95 -7.05
N LEU A 140 0.35 16.55 -6.08
CA LEU A 140 -0.04 15.63 -5.00
C LEU A 140 -0.41 16.43 -3.75
N ASN A 141 -1.28 15.85 -2.91
CA ASN A 141 -1.64 16.42 -1.62
C ASN A 141 -0.49 16.30 -0.60
N HIS A 142 -0.70 16.80 0.62
CA HIS A 142 0.31 16.79 1.70
C HIS A 142 0.76 15.38 2.16
N ASN A 143 0.07 14.32 1.71
CA ASN A 143 0.43 12.93 1.97
C ASN A 143 1.17 12.28 0.78
N GLY A 144 1.49 13.06 -0.26
CA GLY A 144 2.14 12.55 -1.47
C GLY A 144 1.23 11.69 -2.33
N LEU A 145 -0.09 11.91 -2.26
CA LEU A 145 -1.11 11.14 -2.95
C LEU A 145 -2.04 12.05 -3.75
N PHE A 146 -2.80 11.50 -4.71
CA PHE A 146 -3.86 12.26 -5.37
C PHE A 146 -5.03 12.50 -4.42
N GLU A 147 -5.64 13.67 -4.43
CA GLU A 147 -6.76 13.99 -3.54
C GLU A 147 -8.06 13.34 -4.04
N THR A 148 -8.22 13.24 -5.36
CA THR A 148 -9.45 12.78 -6.00
C THR A 148 -9.24 11.61 -6.96
N GLU A 149 -10.28 10.82 -7.13
CA GLU A 149 -10.30 9.71 -8.10
C GLU A 149 -10.14 10.23 -9.55
N LYS A 150 -10.58 11.46 -9.83
CA LYS A 150 -10.44 12.08 -11.15
C LYS A 150 -8.97 12.31 -11.49
N GLU A 151 -8.20 12.89 -10.57
CA GLU A 151 -6.79 13.22 -10.80
C GLU A 151 -5.94 11.97 -11.04
N ILE A 152 -6.14 10.90 -10.25
CA ILE A 152 -5.40 9.65 -10.47
C ILE A 152 -5.76 8.99 -11.80
N ARG A 153 -7.02 9.06 -12.24
CA ARG A 153 -7.43 8.55 -13.56
C ARG A 153 -6.86 9.37 -14.71
N GLU A 154 -6.73 10.69 -14.54
CA GLU A 154 -6.02 11.56 -15.49
C GLU A 154 -4.54 11.18 -15.60
N TYR A 155 -3.87 10.93 -14.47
CA TYR A 155 -2.50 10.44 -14.43
C TYR A 155 -2.33 9.10 -15.15
N ILE A 156 -3.19 8.11 -14.86
CA ILE A 156 -3.15 6.80 -15.52
C ILE A 156 -3.31 6.97 -17.05
N GLY A 157 -4.20 7.84 -17.50
CA GLY A 157 -4.34 8.14 -18.93
C GLY A 157 -3.06 8.72 -19.56
N GLN A 158 -2.36 9.63 -18.87
CA GLN A 158 -1.08 10.16 -19.34
C GLN A 158 0.03 9.10 -19.33
N ARG A 159 0.04 8.23 -18.31
CA ARG A 159 0.97 7.10 -18.22
C ARG A 159 0.82 6.14 -19.39
N GLU A 160 -0.41 5.75 -19.74
CA GLU A 160 -0.70 4.90 -20.89
C GLU A 160 -0.29 5.54 -22.24
N ILE A 161 -0.41 6.87 -22.37
CA ILE A 161 0.07 7.60 -23.55
C ILE A 161 1.60 7.57 -23.58
N TYR A 162 2.26 7.79 -22.44
CA TYR A 162 3.70 7.77 -22.31
C TYR A 162 4.28 6.41 -22.74
N GLU A 163 3.73 5.30 -22.23
CA GLU A 163 4.14 3.93 -22.58
C GLU A 163 4.03 3.62 -24.08
N LYS A 164 3.05 4.20 -24.77
CA LYS A 164 2.84 4.02 -26.22
C LYS A 164 3.77 4.87 -27.08
N THR A 165 4.31 5.95 -26.53
CA THR A 165 5.06 6.98 -27.28
C THR A 165 6.56 6.97 -26.99
N HIS A 166 6.99 6.26 -25.96
CA HIS A 166 8.39 6.14 -25.55
C HIS A 166 8.90 4.71 -25.72
N PRO A 167 10.23 4.49 -25.73
CA PRO A 167 10.80 3.14 -25.77
C PRO A 167 10.25 2.24 -24.67
N GLN A 168 10.19 0.93 -24.93
CA GLN A 168 9.80 -0.03 -23.89
C GLN A 168 10.74 0.05 -22.68
N TYR A 169 10.19 -0.26 -21.49
CA TYR A 169 10.91 -0.30 -20.21
C TYR A 169 11.40 1.06 -19.68
N THR A 170 10.83 2.18 -20.16
CA THR A 170 11.05 3.49 -19.56
C THR A 170 10.26 3.72 -18.28
N LEU A 171 9.13 3.02 -18.13
CA LEU A 171 8.31 2.97 -16.92
C LEU A 171 8.22 1.53 -16.45
N GLU A 172 7.98 1.36 -15.15
CA GLU A 172 7.79 0.06 -14.54
C GLU A 172 6.52 -0.60 -15.11
N ALA A 173 6.60 -1.87 -15.50
CA ALA A 173 5.44 -2.61 -16.01
C ALA A 173 4.93 -3.58 -14.95
N GLY A 174 3.61 -3.63 -14.74
CA GLY A 174 3.03 -4.60 -13.82
C GLY A 174 1.53 -4.41 -13.60
N ASP A 175 1.02 -5.04 -12.55
CA ASP A 175 -0.42 -5.22 -12.30
C ASP A 175 -1.06 -4.06 -11.52
N PHE A 176 -0.61 -2.83 -11.76
CA PHE A 176 -1.03 -1.65 -11.03
C PHE A 176 -2.55 -1.49 -10.93
N ILE A 177 -3.02 -1.14 -9.73
CA ILE A 177 -4.41 -0.81 -9.43
C ILE A 177 -4.51 0.49 -8.62
N ILE A 178 -5.70 1.09 -8.62
CA ILE A 178 -5.99 2.25 -7.78
C ILE A 178 -6.26 1.78 -6.35
N PHE A 179 -5.49 2.34 -5.42
CA PHE A 179 -5.75 2.25 -3.99
C PHE A 179 -6.33 3.56 -3.49
N LYS A 180 -7.45 3.48 -2.78
CA LYS A 180 -7.99 4.57 -1.98
C LYS A 180 -7.64 4.31 -0.52
N LEU A 181 -6.87 5.23 0.07
CA LEU A 181 -6.16 4.97 1.32
C LEU A 181 -6.71 5.79 2.48
N TYR A 182 -6.75 5.15 3.64
CA TYR A 182 -7.10 5.78 4.90
C TYR A 182 -6.12 5.39 6.00
N GLU A 183 -5.82 6.30 6.91
CA GLU A 183 -5.10 6.01 8.14
C GLU A 183 -6.10 5.67 9.25
N VAL A 184 -5.96 4.50 9.85
CA VAL A 184 -6.78 4.07 10.99
C VAL A 184 -6.25 4.75 12.26
N MET A 185 -7.15 5.37 13.01
CA MET A 185 -6.82 6.03 14.26
C MET A 185 -7.09 5.05 15.40
N LEU A 186 -6.03 4.58 16.07
CA LEU A 186 -6.17 3.81 17.29
C LEU A 186 -6.59 4.76 18.43
N ASP A 187 -7.60 4.38 19.20
CA ASP A 187 -7.91 5.09 20.45
C ASP A 187 -6.73 4.87 21.42
N ALA A 188 -6.21 5.97 21.98
CA ALA A 188 -5.05 6.00 22.87
C ALA A 188 -5.38 5.59 24.30
#